data_AF-A0A1Y3FZR5-F1
#
_entry.id   AF-A0A1Y3FZR5-F1
#
_cell.length_a   1.000
_cell.length_b   1.000
_cell.length_c   1.000
_cell.angle_alpha   90.00
_cell.angle_beta   90.00
_cell.angle_gamma   90.00
#
_symmetry.space_group_name_H-M   'P 1'
#
loop_
_entity.id
_entity.type
_entity.pdbx_description
1 polymer ?
#
loop_
_entity_poly.entity_id
_entity_poly.type
_entity_poly.pdbx_seq_one_letter_code
_entity_poly.pdbx_strand_id
1 'polypeptide(L)'
;MVSDAGHVYAGGSSVSDSIIAGNSQDGNGDTFYINSGGVITSAYVGSAAALIVQAGGTSIATTLEAGSTYDVLQAESEICFLPGSLIKTPSGITPVQDLSMNDEVIAYVNSIEVIRHITWVGRSYCTVRPHLPDDEAGYPVRILKNAVAEGVPFKDMLITSEHCLFFDGRFIPVRMLVNGRSVFYDKSITSYDYYHIETDEHAVIMADGVLTESYLDTGNRQAFYQHGKLVAFTPSRNLTWDDAAAPLDVSQQFAENIFRHIEERADQMNLPHQNKTAELTYDPDLHLLTQTGDVIRQIRRQNGRALFMIPAGTASVTLMSRTSRPYDVVGPFIDDRRVLGVLVGMVTLLEGAASIVVDTHLTQEELAGWHCTESSRTMRWTKGDAVLPLGLSSEMRVLSVEVIAAGPYRQHKEQPVNLKFAG
;
A
#
# COMPACT_ATOMS: atom_id res chain seq x y z
N MET A 1 24.85 1.36 -13.13
CA MET A 1 23.92 1.59 -12.02
C MET A 1 22.57 1.19 -12.57
N VAL A 2 22.06 0.09 -12.04
CA VAL A 2 21.07 -0.81 -12.65
C VAL A 2 20.16 -1.09 -11.45
N SER A 3 19.03 -0.38 -11.33
CA SER A 3 18.11 -0.45 -10.17
C SER A 3 17.28 -1.72 -10.24
N ASP A 4 17.19 -2.41 -9.11
CA ASP A 4 16.26 -3.50 -8.89
C ASP A 4 14.81 -3.01 -8.73
N ALA A 5 13.87 -3.94 -8.81
CA ALA A 5 12.44 -3.75 -8.56
C ALA A 5 12.11 -3.01 -7.23
N GLY A 6 11.24 -1.99 -7.27
CA GLY A 6 10.93 -1.11 -6.13
C GLY A 6 9.49 -0.57 -6.12
N HIS A 7 9.09 0.09 -5.03
CA HIS A 7 7.75 0.70 -4.88
C HIS A 7 7.88 2.13 -4.32
N VAL A 8 7.10 3.08 -4.86
CA VAL A 8 6.89 4.41 -4.28
C VAL A 8 5.42 4.54 -3.88
N TYR A 9 5.12 4.98 -2.65
CA TYR A 9 3.75 5.10 -2.11
C TYR A 9 3.42 6.57 -1.79
N ALA A 10 2.18 6.84 -1.37
CA ALA A 10 1.67 8.16 -0.99
C ALA A 10 2.66 8.97 -0.13
N GLY A 11 3.00 10.17 -0.58
CA GLY A 11 3.94 11.08 0.11
C GLY A 11 5.43 10.76 -0.11
N GLY A 12 5.75 9.71 -0.86
CA GLY A 12 7.10 9.38 -1.29
C GLY A 12 7.42 9.93 -2.68
N SER A 13 8.63 10.45 -2.85
CA SER A 13 9.20 10.79 -4.16
C SER A 13 10.47 9.99 -4.42
N SER A 14 10.64 9.43 -5.61
CA SER A 14 11.96 8.94 -6.03
C SER A 14 12.93 10.11 -6.20
N VAL A 15 14.23 9.84 -6.14
CA VAL A 15 15.24 10.85 -6.52
C VAL A 15 15.22 11.04 -8.05
N SER A 16 15.44 12.27 -8.51
CA SER A 16 15.69 12.55 -9.93
C SER A 16 16.81 11.64 -10.45
N ASP A 17 16.61 11.04 -11.63
CA ASP A 17 17.59 10.17 -12.32
C ASP A 17 17.59 8.68 -11.88
N SER A 18 16.43 8.15 -11.47
CA SER A 18 16.27 6.71 -11.14
C SER A 18 16.45 5.81 -12.37
N ILE A 19 17.42 4.88 -12.40
CA ILE A 19 17.68 3.99 -13.55
C ILE A 19 17.12 2.58 -13.31
N ILE A 20 15.92 2.29 -13.79
CA ILE A 20 15.23 1.00 -13.70
C ILE A 20 15.70 0.09 -14.83
N ALA A 21 16.67 -0.77 -14.59
CA ALA A 21 17.22 -1.67 -15.59
C ALA A 21 17.67 -2.95 -14.88
N GLY A 22 17.52 -4.11 -15.52
CA GLY A 22 18.08 -5.38 -15.03
C GLY A 22 19.47 -5.67 -15.59
N ASN A 23 20.19 -6.60 -14.98
CA ASN A 23 21.47 -7.12 -15.47
C ASN A 23 21.44 -8.65 -15.67
N SER A 24 22.43 -9.20 -16.37
CA SER A 24 22.47 -10.63 -16.68
C SER A 24 22.59 -11.56 -15.45
N GLN A 25 22.76 -11.02 -14.24
CA GLN A 25 22.80 -11.78 -12.98
C GLN A 25 21.46 -11.80 -12.23
N ASP A 26 20.47 -10.96 -12.58
CA ASP A 26 19.17 -10.85 -11.88
C ASP A 26 17.95 -11.40 -12.65
N GLY A 27 18.13 -11.85 -13.90
CA GLY A 27 17.05 -12.38 -14.72
C GLY A 27 16.55 -11.46 -15.83
N ASN A 28 17.27 -10.35 -16.08
CA ASN A 28 17.10 -9.42 -17.21
C ASN A 28 15.84 -8.53 -17.16
N GLY A 29 15.09 -8.44 -16.07
CA GLY A 29 13.91 -7.57 -16.03
C GLY A 29 13.46 -7.16 -14.63
N ASP A 30 13.65 -5.89 -14.31
CA ASP A 30 13.21 -5.28 -13.06
C ASP A 30 11.89 -4.56 -13.23
N THR A 31 10.96 -4.77 -12.29
CA THR A 31 9.65 -4.09 -12.30
C THR A 31 9.55 -3.11 -11.14
N PHE A 32 9.34 -1.83 -11.44
CA PHE A 32 9.23 -0.77 -10.45
C PHE A 32 7.81 -0.22 -10.41
N TYR A 33 7.20 -0.12 -9.22
CA TYR A 33 5.81 0.29 -9.03
C TYR A 33 5.69 1.70 -8.44
N ILE A 34 4.84 2.54 -9.02
CA ILE A 34 4.41 3.81 -8.42
C ILE A 34 2.98 3.63 -7.95
N ASN A 35 2.78 3.53 -6.65
CA ASN A 35 1.46 3.36 -6.05
C ASN A 35 0.79 4.74 -5.88
N SER A 36 -0.49 4.75 -5.51
CA SER A 36 -1.26 5.99 -5.32
C SER A 36 -0.54 7.01 -4.43
N GLY A 37 -0.45 8.25 -4.90
CA GLY A 37 0.23 9.37 -4.24
C GLY A 37 1.77 9.32 -4.27
N GLY A 38 2.36 8.31 -4.91
CA GLY A 38 3.80 8.22 -5.14
C GLY A 38 4.23 9.00 -6.37
N VAL A 39 5.43 9.59 -6.36
CA VAL A 39 5.96 10.38 -7.48
C VAL A 39 7.34 9.87 -7.91
N ILE A 40 7.54 9.64 -9.21
CA ILE A 40 8.88 9.47 -9.82
C ILE A 40 9.19 10.68 -10.71
N THR A 41 10.43 11.16 -10.65
CA THR A 41 10.93 12.22 -11.55
C THR A 41 12.18 11.74 -12.29
N SER A 42 12.26 12.03 -13.59
CA SER A 42 13.44 11.77 -14.43
C SER A 42 13.93 10.32 -14.43
N ALA A 43 13.03 9.33 -14.39
CA ALA A 43 13.46 7.93 -14.46
C ALA A 43 14.00 7.54 -15.84
N TYR A 44 14.94 6.61 -15.89
CA TYR A 44 15.39 5.92 -17.09
C TYR A 44 15.03 4.44 -16.97
N VAL A 45 14.24 3.89 -17.90
CA VAL A 45 13.84 2.48 -17.90
C VAL A 45 14.60 1.73 -18.99
N GLY A 46 15.50 0.83 -18.60
CA GLY A 46 16.31 0.01 -19.49
C GLY A 46 15.55 -1.12 -20.17
N SER A 47 16.17 -1.73 -21.17
CA SER A 47 15.59 -2.84 -21.93
C SER A 47 15.18 -4.02 -21.03
N ALA A 48 14.00 -4.59 -21.28
CA ALA A 48 13.37 -5.68 -20.52
C ALA A 48 12.98 -5.37 -19.06
N ALA A 49 13.18 -4.13 -18.59
CA ALA A 49 12.63 -3.64 -17.34
C ALA A 49 11.24 -3.00 -17.53
N ALA A 50 10.47 -2.94 -16.44
CA ALA A 50 9.12 -2.41 -16.41
C ALA A 50 8.99 -1.28 -15.37
N LEU A 51 8.42 -0.15 -15.78
CA LEU A 51 7.90 0.86 -14.85
C LEU A 51 6.38 0.79 -14.88
N ILE A 52 5.80 0.45 -13.73
CA ILE A 52 4.38 0.27 -13.52
C ILE A 52 3.84 1.42 -12.68
N VAL A 53 3.16 2.37 -13.32
CA VAL A 53 2.47 3.47 -12.63
C VAL A 53 1.07 3.00 -12.27
N GLN A 54 0.82 2.70 -10.99
CA GLN A 54 -0.51 2.43 -10.50
C GLN A 54 -1.36 3.71 -10.47
N ALA A 55 -2.69 3.54 -10.40
CA ALA A 55 -3.66 4.58 -10.09
C ALA A 55 -3.20 5.57 -9.01
N GLY A 56 -3.33 6.87 -9.28
CA GLY A 56 -2.88 7.95 -8.39
C GLY A 56 -1.35 8.11 -8.27
N GLY A 57 -0.56 7.23 -8.88
CA GLY A 57 0.89 7.38 -9.01
C GLY A 57 1.24 8.40 -10.09
N THR A 58 2.29 9.19 -9.87
CA THR A 58 2.74 10.25 -10.78
C THR A 58 4.13 9.93 -11.33
N SER A 59 4.29 10.04 -12.65
CA SER A 59 5.57 9.90 -13.35
C SER A 59 5.85 11.13 -14.19
N ILE A 60 7.03 11.74 -14.00
CA ILE A 60 7.43 13.01 -14.61
C ILE A 60 8.77 12.80 -15.32
N ALA A 61 8.86 13.17 -16.59
CA ALA A 61 10.10 13.17 -17.39
C ALA A 61 10.83 11.82 -17.52
N THR A 62 10.07 10.71 -17.61
CA THR A 62 10.62 9.35 -17.78
C THR A 62 11.17 9.11 -19.20
N THR A 63 12.36 8.51 -19.29
CA THR A 63 13.03 8.07 -20.52
C THR A 63 12.98 6.55 -20.64
N LEU A 64 12.63 6.03 -21.81
CA LEU A 64 12.44 4.59 -22.06
C LEU A 64 13.47 4.08 -23.10
N GLU A 65 14.17 3.00 -22.78
CA GLU A 65 15.01 2.27 -23.73
C GLU A 65 14.18 1.31 -24.58
N ALA A 66 14.65 1.00 -25.80
CA ALA A 66 13.97 0.04 -26.67
C ALA A 66 13.88 -1.34 -26.01
N GLY A 67 12.65 -1.87 -25.90
CA GLY A 67 12.36 -3.14 -25.23
C GLY A 67 12.03 -3.02 -23.73
N SER A 68 11.93 -1.80 -23.19
CA SER A 68 11.33 -1.54 -21.87
C SER A 68 9.80 -1.62 -21.92
N THR A 69 9.20 -1.89 -20.77
CA THR A 69 7.75 -1.80 -20.54
C THR A 69 7.45 -0.56 -19.69
N TYR A 70 6.48 0.24 -20.12
CA TYR A 70 5.95 1.33 -19.32
C TYR A 70 4.44 1.16 -19.27
N ASP A 71 3.95 0.62 -18.17
CA ASP A 71 2.54 0.37 -17.96
C ASP A 71 2.00 1.38 -16.97
N VAL A 72 1.10 2.24 -17.44
CA VAL A 72 0.20 2.93 -16.53
C VAL A 72 -0.91 1.95 -16.21
N LEU A 73 -0.71 1.16 -15.17
CA LEU A 73 -1.80 0.43 -14.54
C LEU A 73 -2.67 1.48 -13.87
N GLN A 74 -3.61 2.04 -14.60
CA GLN A 74 -4.79 2.55 -13.96
C GLN A 74 -5.30 1.39 -13.12
N ALA A 75 -5.23 1.51 -11.79
CA ALA A 75 -5.93 0.53 -11.00
C ALA A 75 -7.35 0.60 -11.52
N GLU A 76 -7.91 -0.53 -11.88
CA GLU A 76 -9.36 -0.65 -12.02
C GLU A 76 -10.04 -0.51 -10.64
N SER A 77 -9.50 0.36 -9.77
CA SER A 77 -9.77 0.55 -8.35
C SER A 77 -9.32 1.97 -7.98
N GLU A 78 -9.97 2.96 -8.57
CA GLU A 78 -9.86 4.34 -8.09
C GLU A 78 -11.22 4.71 -7.53
N ILE A 79 -11.34 5.02 -6.24
CA ILE A 79 -12.42 5.81 -5.60
C ILE A 79 -13.78 5.82 -6.32
N CYS A 80 -14.57 4.74 -6.27
CA CYS A 80 -15.85 4.74 -6.98
C CYS A 80 -16.96 3.93 -6.34
N PHE A 81 -18.14 4.28 -6.82
CA PHE A 81 -19.40 3.64 -6.51
C PHE A 81 -19.65 2.49 -7.48
N LEU A 82 -20.10 1.36 -6.96
CA LEU A 82 -20.65 0.30 -7.80
C LEU A 82 -22.10 0.64 -8.20
N PRO A 83 -22.62 0.07 -9.32
CA PRO A 83 -23.98 0.29 -9.75
C PRO A 83 -25.00 0.03 -8.64
N GLY A 84 -26.01 0.90 -8.56
CA GLY A 84 -27.05 0.86 -7.55
C GLY A 84 -26.73 1.62 -6.27
N SER A 85 -25.54 2.21 -6.13
CA SER A 85 -25.25 3.20 -5.07
C SER A 85 -26.15 4.42 -5.27
N LEU A 86 -26.86 4.85 -4.22
CA LEU A 86 -27.85 5.92 -4.30
C LEU A 86 -27.28 7.24 -3.77
N ILE A 87 -27.10 8.21 -4.66
CA ILE A 87 -26.54 9.52 -4.37
C ILE A 87 -27.66 10.51 -4.02
N LYS A 88 -27.46 11.32 -2.98
CA LYS A 88 -28.43 12.35 -2.60
C LYS A 88 -28.40 13.52 -3.60
N THR A 89 -29.57 13.85 -4.13
CA THR A 89 -29.81 14.93 -5.10
C THR A 89 -30.92 15.86 -4.58
N PRO A 90 -31.08 17.07 -5.14
CA PRO A 90 -32.18 17.96 -4.76
C PRO A 90 -33.58 17.35 -4.94
N SER A 91 -33.72 16.38 -5.85
CA SER A 91 -34.97 15.66 -6.13
C SER A 91 -35.16 14.37 -5.31
N GLY A 92 -34.18 13.98 -4.48
CA GLY A 92 -34.26 12.81 -3.61
C GLY A 92 -32.96 12.00 -3.60
N ILE A 93 -33.06 10.71 -3.96
CA ILE A 93 -31.90 9.82 -4.11
C ILE A 93 -31.90 9.23 -5.52
N THR A 94 -30.77 9.32 -6.21
CA THR A 94 -30.62 8.89 -7.60
C THR A 94 -29.52 7.84 -7.70
N PRO A 95 -29.73 6.71 -8.40
CA PRO A 95 -28.66 5.75 -8.65
C PRO A 95 -27.49 6.39 -9.38
N VAL A 96 -26.26 6.09 -8.96
CA VAL A 96 -25.04 6.69 -9.52
C VAL A 96 -24.92 6.49 -11.04
N GLN A 97 -25.38 5.35 -11.55
CA GLN A 97 -25.33 5.05 -12.99
C GLN A 97 -26.31 5.86 -13.84
N ASP A 98 -27.28 6.52 -13.21
CA ASP A 98 -28.28 7.35 -13.90
C ASP A 98 -27.90 8.84 -13.89
N LEU A 99 -26.86 9.22 -13.13
CA LEU A 99 -26.35 10.59 -13.09
C LEU A 99 -25.56 10.94 -14.35
N SER A 100 -25.68 12.19 -14.77
CA SER A 100 -25.04 12.74 -15.95
C SER A 100 -24.39 14.09 -15.66
N MET A 101 -23.52 14.53 -16.57
CA MET A 101 -22.96 15.87 -16.52
C MET A 101 -24.06 16.94 -16.48
N ASN A 102 -23.86 17.95 -15.64
CA ASN A 102 -24.77 19.04 -15.28
C ASN A 102 -25.95 18.66 -14.38
N ASP A 103 -26.08 17.39 -13.97
CA ASP A 103 -27.01 17.07 -12.87
C ASP A 103 -26.52 17.70 -11.56
N GLU A 104 -27.45 17.86 -10.61
CA GLU A 104 -27.18 18.46 -9.31
C GLU A 104 -27.12 17.37 -8.22
N VAL A 105 -26.15 17.52 -7.32
CA VAL A 105 -26.03 16.69 -6.11
C VAL A 105 -26.07 17.57 -4.86
N ILE A 106 -26.50 16.99 -3.75
CA ILE A 106 -26.37 17.62 -2.43
C ILE A 106 -24.99 17.31 -1.88
N ALA A 107 -24.20 18.36 -1.73
CA ALA A 107 -22.92 18.34 -1.04
C ALA A 107 -23.04 18.95 0.36
N TYR A 108 -22.04 18.70 1.20
CA TYR A 108 -21.96 19.20 2.57
C TYR A 108 -20.71 20.05 2.74
N VAL A 109 -20.91 21.32 3.09
CA VAL A 109 -19.83 22.26 3.43
C VAL A 109 -20.07 22.75 4.84
N ASN A 110 -19.15 22.48 5.77
CA ASN A 110 -19.33 22.77 7.20
C ASN A 110 -20.65 22.23 7.76
N SER A 111 -21.01 21.00 7.36
CA SER A 111 -22.27 20.32 7.74
C SER A 111 -23.55 20.98 7.22
N ILE A 112 -23.46 21.94 6.31
CA ILE A 112 -24.60 22.58 5.64
C ILE A 112 -24.77 22.00 4.25
N GLU A 113 -26.01 21.65 3.88
CA GLU A 113 -26.35 21.20 2.54
C GLU A 113 -26.22 22.34 1.53
N VAL A 114 -25.46 22.09 0.47
CA VAL A 114 -25.28 22.99 -0.67
C VAL A 114 -25.45 22.21 -1.97
N ILE A 115 -25.95 22.87 -3.00
CA ILE A 115 -26.06 22.28 -4.32
C ILE A 115 -24.70 22.42 -5.03
N ARG A 116 -24.23 21.32 -5.62
CA ARG A 116 -23.05 21.25 -6.48
C ARG A 116 -23.43 20.62 -7.81
N HIS A 117 -22.81 21.07 -8.89
CA HIS A 117 -23.08 20.55 -10.23
C HIS A 117 -22.08 19.46 -10.57
N ILE A 118 -22.56 18.35 -11.13
CA ILE A 118 -21.70 17.31 -11.66
C ILE A 118 -21.01 17.86 -12.91
N THR A 119 -19.70 18.06 -12.82
CA THR A 119 -18.89 18.48 -13.96
C THR A 119 -18.42 17.30 -14.80
N TRP A 120 -18.44 16.08 -14.24
CA TRP A 120 -18.05 14.89 -14.97
C TRP A 120 -18.56 13.60 -14.32
N VAL A 121 -18.88 12.63 -15.17
CA VAL A 121 -19.23 11.26 -14.76
C VAL A 121 -18.32 10.30 -15.52
N GLY A 122 -17.50 9.56 -14.77
CA GLY A 122 -16.63 8.52 -15.29
C GLY A 122 -17.25 7.15 -15.10
N ARG A 123 -17.12 6.28 -16.10
CA ARG A 123 -17.40 4.84 -15.96
C ARG A 123 -16.21 4.03 -16.40
N SER A 124 -15.90 2.99 -15.66
CA SER A 124 -14.96 1.96 -16.07
C SER A 124 -15.37 0.59 -15.52
N TYR A 125 -14.55 -0.42 -15.76
CA TYR A 125 -14.83 -1.82 -15.44
C TYR A 125 -13.64 -2.42 -14.68
N CYS A 126 -13.93 -3.28 -13.70
CA CYS A 126 -12.93 -3.96 -12.89
C CYS A 126 -13.06 -5.46 -13.03
N THR A 127 -11.94 -6.15 -13.24
CA THR A 127 -11.83 -7.61 -13.06
C THR A 127 -10.93 -7.92 -11.86
N VAL A 128 -11.44 -8.68 -10.91
CA VAL A 128 -10.71 -9.08 -9.72
C VAL A 128 -9.53 -10.00 -10.06
N ARG A 129 -8.42 -9.81 -9.34
CA ARG A 129 -7.19 -10.60 -9.39
C ARG A 129 -7.04 -11.45 -8.12
N PRO A 130 -7.68 -12.63 -8.03
CA PRO A 130 -7.76 -13.42 -6.80
C PRO A 130 -6.42 -14.03 -6.32
N HIS A 131 -5.35 -13.89 -7.10
CA HIS A 131 -4.00 -14.33 -6.73
C HIS A 131 -3.23 -13.29 -5.90
N LEU A 132 -3.74 -12.06 -5.83
CA LEU A 132 -3.19 -10.98 -5.00
C LEU A 132 -3.83 -10.98 -3.60
N PRO A 133 -3.23 -10.29 -2.62
CA PRO A 133 -3.89 -9.97 -1.36
C PRO A 133 -5.24 -9.29 -1.58
N ASP A 134 -6.21 -9.53 -0.69
CA ASP A 134 -7.59 -9.03 -0.85
C ASP A 134 -7.65 -7.51 -1.05
N ASP A 135 -6.75 -6.77 -0.39
CA ASP A 135 -6.64 -5.32 -0.47
C ASP A 135 -6.05 -4.78 -1.78
N GLU A 136 -5.46 -5.67 -2.60
CA GLU A 136 -4.82 -5.38 -3.89
C GLU A 136 -5.50 -6.10 -5.07
N ALA A 137 -6.36 -7.08 -4.77
CA ALA A 137 -7.05 -7.94 -5.72
C ALA A 137 -8.19 -7.24 -6.47
N GLY A 138 -8.59 -6.03 -6.07
CA GLY A 138 -9.67 -5.28 -6.71
C GLY A 138 -11.08 -5.73 -6.27
N TYR A 139 -11.20 -6.49 -5.18
CA TYR A 139 -12.52 -6.79 -4.60
C TYR A 139 -13.21 -5.50 -4.14
N PRO A 140 -14.51 -5.32 -4.41
CA PRO A 140 -15.24 -4.20 -3.83
C PRO A 140 -15.41 -4.42 -2.33
N VAL A 141 -15.46 -3.33 -1.58
CA VAL A 141 -15.77 -3.36 -0.15
C VAL A 141 -17.27 -3.21 0.02
N ARG A 142 -17.88 -4.19 0.68
CA ARG A 142 -19.27 -4.15 1.12
C ARG A 142 -19.34 -3.62 2.53
N ILE A 143 -20.17 -2.61 2.72
CA ILE A 143 -20.57 -2.07 4.02
C ILE A 143 -22.02 -2.48 4.23
N LEU A 144 -22.30 -3.32 5.22
CA LEU A 144 -23.66 -3.78 5.50
C LEU A 144 -24.54 -2.63 5.98
N LYS A 145 -25.84 -2.74 5.70
CA LYS A 145 -26.86 -1.88 6.30
C LYS A 145 -26.64 -1.77 7.82
N ASN A 146 -26.72 -0.54 8.33
CA ASN A 146 -26.49 -0.19 9.73
C ASN A 146 -25.06 -0.39 10.25
N ALA A 147 -24.05 -0.68 9.42
CA ALA A 147 -22.69 -0.94 9.90
C ALA A 147 -22.08 0.25 10.64
N VAL A 148 -22.35 1.48 10.19
CA VAL A 148 -21.74 2.72 10.70
C VAL A 148 -22.57 3.37 11.80
N ALA A 149 -23.89 3.49 11.59
CA ALA A 149 -24.86 3.98 12.57
C ALA A 149 -26.23 3.34 12.31
N GLU A 150 -27.22 3.53 13.18
CA GLU A 150 -28.58 3.08 12.87
C GLU A 150 -29.06 3.80 11.60
N GLY A 151 -29.46 3.04 10.58
CA GLY A 151 -29.82 3.57 9.27
C GLY A 151 -28.64 4.03 8.41
N VAL A 152 -27.38 3.78 8.80
CA VAL A 152 -26.18 4.22 8.06
C VAL A 152 -25.19 3.05 7.87
N PRO A 153 -24.96 2.61 6.62
CA PRO A 153 -25.78 2.91 5.44
C PRO A 153 -27.21 2.37 5.62
N PHE A 154 -28.19 2.95 4.91
CA PHE A 154 -29.61 2.52 5.03
C PHE A 154 -29.90 1.21 4.26
N LYS A 155 -28.94 0.77 3.45
CA LYS A 155 -28.88 -0.50 2.70
C LYS A 155 -27.43 -0.96 2.66
N ASP A 156 -27.17 -2.16 2.14
CA ASP A 156 -25.79 -2.56 1.87
C ASP A 156 -25.20 -1.67 0.77
N MET A 157 -24.04 -1.07 1.05
CA MET A 157 -23.30 -0.21 0.15
C MET A 157 -22.10 -0.97 -0.43
N LEU A 158 -21.79 -0.70 -1.69
CA LEU A 158 -20.64 -1.28 -2.40
C LEU A 158 -19.81 -0.18 -3.03
N ILE A 159 -18.54 -0.11 -2.64
CA ILE A 159 -17.56 0.86 -3.14
C ILE A 159 -16.21 0.18 -3.34
N THR A 160 -15.31 0.81 -4.09
CA THR A 160 -13.92 0.33 -4.20
C THR A 160 -13.14 0.58 -2.92
N SER A 161 -12.05 -0.16 -2.73
CA SER A 161 -11.29 -0.22 -1.46
C SER A 161 -10.64 1.10 -1.06
N GLU A 162 -10.28 1.93 -2.05
CA GLU A 162 -9.65 3.23 -1.85
C GLU A 162 -10.65 4.38 -1.76
N HIS A 163 -11.97 4.14 -1.91
CA HIS A 163 -12.97 5.19 -1.79
C HIS A 163 -13.09 5.67 -0.34
N CYS A 164 -13.01 6.99 -0.14
CA CYS A 164 -13.01 7.58 1.18
C CYS A 164 -14.42 7.85 1.71
N LEU A 165 -14.60 7.47 2.97
CA LEU A 165 -15.73 7.87 3.78
C LEU A 165 -15.36 9.10 4.60
N PHE A 166 -16.35 9.91 4.95
CA PHE A 166 -16.15 11.14 5.70
C PHE A 166 -16.61 10.98 7.16
N PHE A 167 -15.65 11.08 8.08
CA PHE A 167 -15.86 10.98 9.52
C PHE A 167 -15.14 12.12 10.23
N ASP A 168 -15.81 12.75 11.20
CA ASP A 168 -15.21 13.78 12.07
C ASP A 168 -14.40 14.87 11.34
N GLY A 169 -14.89 15.30 10.18
CA GLY A 169 -14.24 16.35 9.39
C GLY A 169 -13.10 15.88 8.50
N ARG A 170 -12.89 14.57 8.34
CA ARG A 170 -11.74 13.97 7.65
C ARG A 170 -12.18 12.85 6.72
N PHE A 171 -11.42 12.65 5.65
CA PHE A 171 -11.58 11.50 4.77
C PHE A 171 -10.72 10.33 5.24
N ILE A 172 -11.26 9.12 5.13
CA ILE A 172 -10.56 7.86 5.41
C ILE A 172 -10.96 6.80 4.37
N PRO A 173 -9.99 6.11 3.73
CA PRO A 173 -10.30 5.05 2.77
C PRO A 173 -10.99 3.88 3.45
N VAL A 174 -12.04 3.35 2.82
CA VAL A 174 -12.85 2.27 3.41
C VAL A 174 -12.05 0.99 3.71
N ARG A 175 -10.97 0.69 2.96
CA ARG A 175 -10.11 -0.47 3.26
C ARG A 175 -9.61 -0.48 4.70
N MET A 176 -9.38 0.71 5.28
CA MET A 176 -8.85 0.85 6.64
C MET A 176 -9.90 0.49 7.71
N LEU A 177 -11.17 0.37 7.30
CA LEU A 177 -12.32 0.07 8.14
C LEU A 177 -12.82 -1.38 7.97
N VAL A 178 -12.12 -2.21 7.19
CA VAL A 178 -12.52 -3.59 6.89
C VAL A 178 -12.37 -4.51 8.11
N ASN A 179 -13.43 -4.65 8.90
CA ASN A 179 -13.43 -5.49 10.10
C ASN A 179 -13.73 -6.98 9.84
N GLY A 180 -13.99 -7.37 8.58
CA GLY A 180 -14.31 -8.76 8.24
C GLY A 180 -15.64 -9.26 8.80
N ARG A 181 -16.55 -8.33 9.16
CA ARG A 181 -17.89 -8.58 9.71
C ARG A 181 -18.93 -7.73 8.99
N SER A 182 -19.07 -6.48 9.43
CA SER A 182 -20.00 -5.50 8.87
C SER A 182 -19.40 -4.71 7.70
N VAL A 183 -18.07 -4.69 7.60
CA VAL A 183 -17.32 -4.12 6.48
C VAL A 183 -16.30 -5.15 5.99
N PHE A 184 -16.41 -5.60 4.74
CA PHE A 184 -15.56 -6.67 4.21
C PHE A 184 -15.42 -6.62 2.69
N TYR A 185 -14.32 -7.18 2.18
CA TYR A 185 -14.13 -7.43 0.75
C TYR A 185 -15.12 -8.49 0.26
N ASP A 186 -15.99 -8.13 -0.68
CA ASP A 186 -17.00 -9.05 -1.20
C ASP A 186 -16.41 -9.95 -2.30
N LYS A 187 -15.95 -11.13 -1.88
CA LYS A 187 -15.36 -12.14 -2.77
C LYS A 187 -16.35 -12.84 -3.69
N SER A 188 -17.66 -12.62 -3.51
CA SER A 188 -18.67 -13.15 -4.44
C SER A 188 -18.72 -12.36 -5.75
N ILE A 189 -18.17 -11.13 -5.76
CA ILE A 189 -18.09 -10.27 -6.95
C ILE A 189 -16.70 -10.43 -7.55
N THR A 190 -16.63 -11.00 -8.75
CA THR A 190 -15.36 -11.22 -9.47
C THR A 190 -15.08 -10.19 -10.55
N SER A 191 -16.08 -9.38 -10.89
CA SER A 191 -15.95 -8.23 -11.78
C SER A 191 -17.17 -7.31 -11.65
N TYR A 192 -16.99 -6.03 -11.95
CA TYR A 192 -18.04 -5.01 -11.80
C TYR A 192 -17.76 -3.77 -12.65
N ASP A 193 -18.83 -3.11 -13.09
CA ASP A 193 -18.75 -1.71 -13.50
C ASP A 193 -18.60 -0.80 -12.28
N TYR A 194 -17.99 0.35 -12.46
CA TYR A 194 -17.92 1.38 -11.41
C TYR A 194 -18.01 2.79 -11.98
N TYR A 195 -18.46 3.71 -11.13
CA TYR A 195 -18.83 5.06 -11.49
C TYR A 195 -18.19 6.10 -10.58
N HIS A 196 -17.76 7.20 -11.19
CA HIS A 196 -17.27 8.40 -10.53
C HIS A 196 -18.17 9.57 -10.83
N ILE A 197 -18.31 10.45 -9.85
CA ILE A 197 -18.96 11.74 -10.02
C ILE A 197 -18.02 12.84 -9.51
N GLU A 198 -17.63 13.72 -10.41
CA GLU A 198 -16.86 14.93 -10.10
C GLU A 198 -17.81 16.10 -10.05
N THR A 199 -17.65 16.95 -9.04
CA THR A 199 -18.39 18.20 -8.91
C THR A 199 -17.55 19.39 -9.34
N ASP A 200 -18.14 20.58 -9.37
CA ASP A 200 -17.46 21.85 -9.64
C ASP A 200 -16.28 22.10 -8.70
N GLU A 201 -16.45 21.78 -7.42
CA GLU A 201 -15.42 21.70 -6.38
C GLU A 201 -15.37 20.28 -5.80
N HIS A 202 -14.23 19.83 -5.28
CA HIS A 202 -14.22 18.59 -4.50
C HIS A 202 -15.19 18.74 -3.33
N ALA A 203 -16.02 17.73 -3.09
CA ALA A 203 -17.14 17.83 -2.18
C ALA A 203 -17.27 16.58 -1.30
N VAL A 204 -17.82 16.79 -0.10
CA VAL A 204 -18.44 15.72 0.68
C VAL A 204 -19.86 15.54 0.15
N ILE A 205 -20.21 14.34 -0.29
CA ILE A 205 -21.54 13.99 -0.80
C ILE A 205 -22.12 12.84 0.04
N MET A 206 -23.39 12.49 -0.18
CA MET A 206 -24.03 11.37 0.51
C MET A 206 -24.40 10.25 -0.47
N ALA A 207 -23.91 9.04 -0.18
CA ALA A 207 -24.17 7.82 -0.92
C ALA A 207 -24.69 6.73 0.03
N ASP A 208 -25.85 6.13 -0.28
CA ASP A 208 -26.50 5.10 0.55
C ASP A 208 -26.67 5.48 2.05
N GLY A 209 -26.71 6.79 2.34
CA GLY A 209 -26.84 7.37 3.68
C GLY A 209 -25.51 7.67 4.38
N VAL A 210 -24.38 7.33 3.77
CA VAL A 210 -23.02 7.57 4.28
C VAL A 210 -22.45 8.82 3.62
N LEU A 211 -21.75 9.65 4.38
CA LEU A 211 -20.98 10.76 3.82
C LEU A 211 -19.69 10.23 3.21
N THR A 212 -19.42 10.59 1.96
CA THR A 212 -18.27 10.12 1.18
C THR A 212 -17.65 11.27 0.40
N GLU A 213 -16.51 11.00 -0.22
CA GLU A 213 -15.92 11.93 -1.18
C GLU A 213 -16.65 11.89 -2.53
N SER A 214 -16.67 13.04 -3.22
CA SER A 214 -16.78 13.11 -4.68
C SER A 214 -15.44 12.71 -5.32
N TYR A 215 -15.37 12.57 -6.63
CA TYR A 215 -14.08 12.36 -7.29
C TYR A 215 -13.18 13.60 -7.20
N LEU A 216 -11.95 13.41 -6.71
CA LEU A 216 -10.86 14.39 -6.77
C LEU A 216 -10.01 14.11 -8.02
N ASP A 217 -9.98 15.04 -8.98
CA ASP A 217 -9.19 14.92 -10.21
C ASP A 217 -7.69 15.15 -9.94
N THR A 218 -7.02 14.13 -9.39
CA THR A 218 -5.57 14.11 -9.16
C THR A 218 -4.77 13.71 -10.40
N GLY A 219 -5.35 13.82 -11.60
CA GLY A 219 -4.67 13.48 -12.87
C GLY A 219 -5.02 12.11 -13.47
N ASN A 220 -5.86 11.32 -12.81
CA ASN A 220 -6.23 9.96 -13.22
C ASN A 220 -7.49 9.88 -14.12
N ARG A 221 -8.05 11.02 -14.52
CA ARG A 221 -9.27 11.10 -15.35
C ARG A 221 -9.19 10.35 -16.68
N GLN A 222 -7.96 10.15 -17.19
CA GLN A 222 -7.70 9.39 -18.42
C GLN A 222 -8.03 7.89 -18.28
N ALA A 223 -8.36 7.42 -17.07
CA ALA A 223 -8.72 6.02 -16.80
C ALA A 223 -10.16 5.62 -17.05
N PHE A 224 -10.95 6.58 -17.52
CA PHE A 224 -12.39 6.47 -17.49
C PHE A 224 -12.98 6.82 -18.84
N TYR A 225 -14.02 6.07 -19.22
CA TYR A 225 -14.87 6.45 -20.33
C TYR A 225 -15.93 7.44 -19.81
N GLN A 226 -16.06 8.59 -20.48
CA GLN A 226 -17.11 9.56 -20.17
C GLN A 226 -18.45 9.10 -20.75
N HIS A 227 -19.53 9.13 -19.95
CA HIS A 227 -20.88 8.83 -20.43
C HIS A 227 -21.56 10.10 -20.98
N GLY A 228 -21.91 10.12 -22.27
CA GLY A 228 -22.66 11.23 -22.89
C GLY A 228 -22.31 11.51 -24.37
N LYS A 229 -23.18 12.25 -25.08
CA LYS A 229 -23.04 12.59 -26.52
C LYS A 229 -22.05 13.73 -26.81
N LEU A 230 -21.46 14.33 -25.78
CA LEU A 230 -20.51 15.45 -25.91
C LEU A 230 -19.19 15.03 -25.26
N VAL A 231 -18.14 14.93 -26.07
CA VAL A 231 -16.75 14.86 -25.57
C VAL A 231 -16.42 16.25 -25.05
N ALA A 232 -16.64 16.48 -23.76
CA ALA A 232 -16.19 17.70 -23.13
C ALA A 232 -14.67 17.59 -22.94
N PHE A 233 -13.91 18.44 -23.62
CA PHE A 233 -12.50 18.66 -23.31
C PHE A 233 -12.41 19.46 -22.00
N THR A 234 -12.74 18.85 -20.88
CA THR A 234 -12.43 19.39 -19.55
C THR A 234 -10.97 19.05 -19.28
N PRO A 235 -10.04 20.02 -19.21
CA PRO A 235 -8.66 19.73 -18.86
C PRO A 235 -8.61 19.10 -17.47
N SER A 236 -7.82 18.04 -17.31
CA SER A 236 -7.58 17.46 -15.99
C SER A 236 -6.95 18.50 -15.08
N ARG A 237 -7.41 18.55 -13.83
CA ARG A 237 -7.04 19.58 -12.86
C ARG A 237 -5.74 19.26 -12.09
N ASN A 238 -5.28 18.00 -12.09
CA ASN A 238 -4.08 17.55 -11.36
C ASN A 238 -4.03 18.06 -9.91
N LEU A 239 -5.13 17.91 -9.19
CA LEU A 239 -5.30 18.37 -7.80
C LEU A 239 -4.51 17.52 -6.81
N THR A 240 -4.31 18.05 -5.62
CA THR A 240 -3.77 17.34 -4.46
C THR A 240 -4.79 17.29 -3.33
N TRP A 241 -4.51 16.54 -2.27
CA TRP A 241 -5.37 16.52 -1.07
C TRP A 241 -5.45 17.88 -0.35
N ASP A 242 -4.54 18.82 -0.65
CA ASP A 242 -4.63 20.20 -0.16
C ASP A 242 -5.80 20.96 -0.82
N ASP A 243 -6.28 20.49 -1.97
CA ASP A 243 -7.43 21.04 -2.70
C ASP A 243 -8.75 20.31 -2.37
N ALA A 244 -8.70 19.31 -1.50
CA ALA A 244 -9.87 18.50 -1.15
C ALA A 244 -10.81 19.24 -0.17
N ALA A 245 -12.12 18.95 -0.26
CA ALA A 245 -13.14 19.40 0.69
C ALA A 245 -12.81 19.20 2.18
N ALA A 246 -11.97 18.22 2.48
CA ALA A 246 -11.49 17.86 3.81
C ALA A 246 -10.15 17.12 3.70
N PRO A 247 -9.31 17.14 4.75
CA PRO A 247 -8.04 16.42 4.73
C PRO A 247 -8.25 14.90 4.77
N LEU A 248 -7.40 14.18 4.05
CA LEU A 248 -7.22 12.74 4.22
C LEU A 248 -6.46 12.47 5.54
N ASP A 249 -6.98 11.56 6.37
CA ASP A 249 -6.31 11.14 7.60
C ASP A 249 -6.21 9.61 7.64
N VAL A 250 -4.99 9.12 7.39
CA VAL A 250 -4.62 7.71 7.46
C VAL A 250 -3.80 7.39 8.71
N SER A 251 -3.78 8.29 9.69
CA SER A 251 -3.08 8.03 10.95
C SER A 251 -3.74 6.86 11.68
N GLN A 252 -2.92 5.98 12.26
CA GLN A 252 -3.41 4.83 13.01
C GLN A 252 -4.45 5.23 14.06
N GLN A 253 -4.18 6.29 14.83
CA GLN A 253 -5.05 6.69 15.93
C GLN A 253 -6.45 7.08 15.45
N PHE A 254 -6.55 7.81 14.33
CA PHE A 254 -7.82 8.22 13.76
C PHE A 254 -8.57 7.01 13.18
N ALA A 255 -7.90 6.24 12.32
CA ALA A 255 -8.48 5.09 11.66
C ALA A 255 -8.92 4.00 12.65
N GLU A 256 -8.11 3.72 13.66
CA GLU A 256 -8.41 2.71 14.67
C GLU A 256 -9.64 3.11 15.48
N ASN A 257 -9.81 4.38 15.84
CA ASN A 257 -11.00 4.83 16.58
C ASN A 257 -12.30 4.56 15.80
N ILE A 258 -12.33 4.90 14.50
CA ILE A 258 -13.50 4.64 13.64
C ILE A 258 -13.71 3.14 13.43
N PHE A 259 -12.63 2.40 13.19
CA PHE A 259 -12.67 0.94 13.06
C PHE A 259 -13.30 0.28 14.29
N ARG A 260 -12.85 0.65 15.50
CA ARG A 260 -13.37 0.10 16.77
C ARG A 260 -14.85 0.44 16.96
N HIS A 261 -15.28 1.65 16.61
CA HIS A 261 -16.69 2.01 16.66
C HIS A 261 -17.55 1.10 15.76
N ILE A 262 -17.12 0.85 14.52
CA ILE A 262 -17.83 -0.03 13.57
C ILE A 262 -17.79 -1.49 14.05
N GLU A 263 -16.70 -1.92 14.68
CA GLU A 263 -16.55 -3.25 15.29
C GLU A 263 -17.53 -3.46 16.45
N GLU A 264 -17.62 -2.49 17.38
CA GLU A 264 -18.58 -2.51 18.49
C GLU A 264 -20.03 -2.59 17.99
N ARG A 265 -20.34 -1.91 16.89
CA ARG A 265 -21.66 -2.01 16.26
C ARG A 265 -21.90 -3.39 15.66
N ALA A 266 -20.90 -4.00 15.03
CA ALA A 266 -21.01 -5.36 14.52
C ALA A 266 -21.30 -6.36 15.65
N ASP A 267 -20.76 -6.14 16.85
CA ASP A 267 -21.11 -6.90 18.06
C ASP A 267 -22.56 -6.70 18.46
N GLN A 268 -23.03 -5.45 18.53
CA GLN A 268 -24.45 -5.14 18.84
C GLN A 268 -25.42 -5.78 17.84
N MET A 269 -25.01 -5.90 16.57
CA MET A 269 -25.76 -6.56 15.51
C MET A 269 -25.61 -8.09 15.50
N ASN A 270 -24.80 -8.67 16.39
CA ASN A 270 -24.48 -10.11 16.46
C ASN A 270 -23.94 -10.69 15.15
N LEU A 271 -23.15 -9.91 14.40
CA LEU A 271 -22.56 -10.36 13.14
C LEU A 271 -21.34 -11.25 13.41
N PRO A 272 -21.22 -12.45 12.82
CA PRO A 272 -20.08 -13.33 13.07
C PRO A 272 -18.79 -12.81 12.41
N HIS A 273 -17.64 -13.14 12.99
CA HIS A 273 -16.34 -12.97 12.34
C HIS A 273 -16.23 -13.92 11.13
N GLN A 274 -15.92 -13.39 9.94
CA GLN A 274 -15.73 -14.21 8.76
C GLN A 274 -14.36 -14.91 8.73
N ASN A 275 -13.36 -14.35 9.42
CA ASN A 275 -11.97 -14.83 9.41
C ASN A 275 -11.51 -15.32 10.78
N LYS A 276 -10.67 -16.35 10.80
CA LYS A 276 -9.93 -16.76 12.00
C LYS A 276 -8.76 -15.81 12.25
N THR A 277 -8.57 -15.39 13.49
CA THR A 277 -7.37 -14.68 13.92
C THR A 277 -6.14 -15.57 13.69
N ALA A 278 -5.14 -15.05 12.99
CA ALA A 278 -3.88 -15.74 12.81
C ALA A 278 -3.10 -15.76 14.14
N GLU A 279 -2.43 -16.87 14.44
CA GLU A 279 -1.44 -16.92 15.53
C GLU A 279 -0.25 -16.04 15.14
N LEU A 280 0.20 -15.20 16.07
CA LEU A 280 1.31 -14.26 15.84
C LEU A 280 2.53 -14.66 16.67
N THR A 281 3.72 -14.37 16.15
CA THR A 281 5.00 -14.49 16.85
C THR A 281 5.78 -13.18 16.79
N TYR A 282 6.54 -12.89 17.83
CA TYR A 282 7.46 -11.74 17.88
C TYR A 282 8.92 -12.14 17.64
N ASP A 283 9.16 -13.42 17.38
CA ASP A 283 10.48 -13.90 16.98
C ASP A 283 10.70 -13.63 15.49
N PRO A 284 11.68 -12.78 15.12
CA PRO A 284 12.03 -12.56 13.73
C PRO A 284 12.75 -13.73 13.07
N ASP A 285 13.18 -14.77 13.81
CA ASP A 285 14.13 -15.80 13.30
C ASP A 285 15.34 -15.15 12.62
N LEU A 286 15.91 -14.13 13.26
CA LEU A 286 17.00 -13.35 12.69
C LEU A 286 18.27 -14.19 12.57
N HIS A 287 18.78 -14.33 11.35
CA HIS A 287 20.03 -15.02 11.06
C HIS A 287 20.72 -14.40 9.83
N LEU A 288 21.96 -14.81 9.57
CA LEU A 288 22.67 -14.40 8.36
C LEU A 288 22.84 -15.57 7.40
N LEU A 289 22.85 -15.28 6.11
CA LEU A 289 23.41 -16.15 5.07
C LEU A 289 24.71 -15.53 4.56
N THR A 290 25.76 -16.34 4.40
CA THR A 290 26.96 -15.92 3.68
C THR A 290 26.71 -15.91 2.18
N GLN A 291 27.63 -15.31 1.42
CA GLN A 291 27.62 -15.38 -0.04
C GLN A 291 27.74 -16.82 -0.60
N THR A 292 28.17 -17.77 0.23
CA THR A 292 28.25 -19.20 -0.11
C THR A 292 27.00 -19.99 0.28
N GLY A 293 26.02 -19.35 0.94
CA GLY A 293 24.78 -19.97 1.40
C GLY A 293 24.85 -20.58 2.80
N ASP A 294 25.95 -20.39 3.54
CA ASP A 294 26.08 -20.91 4.91
C ASP A 294 25.25 -20.08 5.89
N VAL A 295 24.54 -20.75 6.79
CA VAL A 295 23.71 -20.10 7.81
C VAL A 295 24.55 -19.76 9.04
N ILE A 296 24.60 -18.48 9.40
CA ILE A 296 25.20 -17.99 10.64
C ILE A 296 24.08 -17.62 11.62
N ARG A 297 23.98 -18.37 12.71
CA ARG A 297 23.02 -18.09 13.79
C ARG A 297 23.56 -17.05 14.75
N GLN A 298 22.64 -16.28 15.32
CA GLN A 298 22.95 -15.27 16.31
C GLN A 298 23.58 -15.91 17.56
N ILE A 299 24.71 -15.39 18.03
CA ILE A 299 25.38 -15.86 19.25
C ILE A 299 24.67 -15.33 20.49
N ARG A 300 24.24 -14.06 20.43
CA ARG A 300 23.68 -13.33 21.57
C ARG A 300 22.79 -12.18 21.10
N ARG A 301 21.75 -11.90 21.89
CA ARG A 301 20.97 -10.66 21.81
C ARG A 301 21.10 -9.90 23.13
N GLN A 302 21.48 -8.63 23.09
CA GLN A 302 21.52 -7.79 24.28
C GLN A 302 21.27 -6.32 23.90
N ASN A 303 20.42 -5.62 24.67
CA ASN A 303 20.12 -4.20 24.47
C ASN A 303 19.74 -3.85 23.02
N GLY A 304 18.88 -4.66 22.40
CA GLY A 304 18.46 -4.46 21.00
C GLY A 304 19.49 -4.88 19.94
N ARG A 305 20.71 -5.28 20.32
CA ARG A 305 21.76 -5.69 19.37
C ARG A 305 21.86 -7.21 19.23
N ALA A 306 21.91 -7.68 17.99
CA ALA A 306 22.16 -9.05 17.59
C ALA A 306 23.63 -9.21 17.18
N LEU A 307 24.32 -10.20 17.75
CA LEU A 307 25.74 -10.47 17.50
C LEU A 307 25.94 -11.75 16.68
N PHE A 308 26.81 -11.67 15.66
CA PHE A 308 27.12 -12.77 14.75
C PHE A 308 28.64 -12.92 14.57
N MET A 309 29.13 -14.16 14.52
CA MET A 309 30.52 -14.46 14.16
C MET A 309 30.59 -14.54 12.63
N ILE A 310 31.39 -13.67 12.02
CA ILE A 310 31.62 -13.64 10.58
C ILE A 310 32.93 -14.37 10.27
N PRO A 311 32.89 -15.48 9.51
CA PRO A 311 34.10 -16.18 9.07
C PRO A 311 35.04 -15.28 8.27
N ALA A 312 36.33 -15.62 8.30
CA ALA A 312 37.31 -15.03 7.39
C ALA A 312 36.91 -15.28 5.93
N GLY A 313 37.12 -14.30 5.06
CA GLY A 313 36.77 -14.36 3.64
C GLY A 313 35.30 -14.06 3.31
N THR A 314 34.46 -13.76 4.30
CA THR A 314 33.07 -13.31 4.06
C THR A 314 33.03 -11.84 3.65
N ALA A 315 32.77 -11.57 2.37
CA ALA A 315 32.71 -10.20 1.83
C ALA A 315 31.37 -9.49 2.09
N SER A 316 30.29 -10.26 2.16
CA SER A 316 28.92 -9.80 2.37
C SER A 316 28.11 -10.86 3.09
N VAL A 317 27.04 -10.43 3.73
CA VAL A 317 26.04 -11.32 4.34
C VAL A 317 24.65 -10.85 3.96
N THR A 318 23.68 -11.76 3.96
CA THR A 318 22.26 -11.44 3.83
C THR A 318 21.59 -11.61 5.18
N LEU A 319 20.99 -10.54 5.70
CA LEU A 319 20.23 -10.52 6.95
C LEU A 319 18.83 -11.09 6.68
N MET A 320 18.60 -12.30 7.15
CA MET A 320 17.35 -13.03 6.99
C MET A 320 16.44 -12.82 8.19
N SER A 321 15.16 -12.57 7.94
CA SER A 321 14.13 -12.54 8.97
C SER A 321 12.77 -12.98 8.44
N ARG A 322 11.86 -13.35 9.34
CA ARG A 322 10.42 -13.37 9.07
C ARG A 322 9.96 -12.00 8.61
N THR A 323 8.86 -11.99 7.87
CA THR A 323 8.25 -10.77 7.33
C THR A 323 6.75 -10.77 7.53
N SER A 324 6.17 -9.58 7.52
CA SER A 324 4.73 -9.36 7.61
C SER A 324 4.38 -7.96 7.16
N ARG A 325 3.15 -7.75 6.70
CA ARG A 325 2.59 -6.41 6.53
C ARG A 325 1.97 -5.94 7.85
N PRO A 326 2.27 -4.74 8.37
CA PRO A 326 1.59 -4.20 9.56
C PRO A 326 0.05 -4.26 9.45
N TYR A 327 -0.48 -3.93 8.27
CA TYR A 327 -1.88 -4.13 7.88
C TYR A 327 -2.44 -5.53 8.24
N ASP A 328 -1.65 -6.59 8.03
CA ASP A 328 -2.06 -7.99 8.17
C ASP A 328 -2.01 -8.54 9.60
N VAL A 329 -1.24 -7.90 10.49
CA VAL A 329 -0.86 -8.45 11.80
C VAL A 329 -1.21 -7.51 12.96
N VAL A 330 -1.34 -6.22 12.71
CA VAL A 330 -1.85 -5.23 13.68
C VAL A 330 -3.33 -4.96 13.40
N GLY A 331 -3.65 -4.65 12.14
CA GLY A 331 -5.02 -4.44 11.70
C GLY A 331 -5.10 -3.54 10.45
N PRO A 332 -6.28 -3.52 9.81
CA PRO A 332 -6.49 -2.79 8.55
C PRO A 332 -6.40 -1.27 8.71
N PHE A 333 -6.57 -0.76 9.93
CA PHE A 333 -6.42 0.65 10.28
C PHE A 333 -4.95 1.14 10.26
N ILE A 334 -4.00 0.29 9.86
CA ILE A 334 -2.63 0.66 9.52
C ILE A 334 -2.49 0.79 8.01
N ASP A 335 -2.09 1.98 7.55
CA ASP A 335 -1.87 2.24 6.12
C ASP A 335 -0.58 1.60 5.57
N ASP A 336 0.41 1.35 6.43
CA ASP A 336 1.65 0.71 6.00
C ASP A 336 1.40 -0.76 5.57
N ARG A 337 1.34 -0.95 4.25
CA ARG A 337 1.17 -2.23 3.56
C ARG A 337 2.49 -2.86 3.13
N ARG A 338 3.64 -2.29 3.49
CA ARG A 338 4.95 -2.87 3.12
C ARG A 338 5.13 -4.23 3.80
N VAL A 339 5.79 -5.15 3.09
CA VAL A 339 6.27 -6.41 3.69
C VAL A 339 7.54 -6.11 4.49
N LEU A 340 7.43 -6.01 5.81
CA LEU A 340 8.51 -5.58 6.70
C LEU A 340 9.16 -6.77 7.41
N GLY A 341 10.49 -6.81 7.37
CA GLY A 341 11.31 -7.71 8.17
C GLY A 341 11.64 -7.12 9.54
N VAL A 342 12.84 -6.56 9.68
CA VAL A 342 13.32 -5.88 10.89
C VAL A 342 13.76 -4.46 10.57
N LEU A 343 13.57 -3.53 11.52
CA LEU A 343 14.05 -2.17 11.43
C LEU A 343 15.46 -2.11 11.99
N VAL A 344 16.44 -1.88 11.12
CA VAL A 344 17.86 -1.89 11.50
C VAL A 344 18.35 -0.46 11.72
N GLY A 345 19.00 -0.25 12.86
CA GLY A 345 19.69 0.98 13.23
C GLY A 345 21.18 0.90 12.92
N MET A 346 22.01 1.13 13.94
CA MET A 346 23.46 1.08 13.82
C MET A 346 23.97 -0.34 13.56
N VAL A 347 24.87 -0.47 12.58
CA VAL A 347 25.63 -1.70 12.33
C VAL A 347 27.11 -1.45 12.58
N THR A 348 27.75 -2.36 13.30
CA THR A 348 29.18 -2.27 13.63
C THR A 348 29.85 -3.61 13.42
N LEU A 349 31.03 -3.59 12.81
CA LEU A 349 31.87 -4.75 12.59
C LEU A 349 33.14 -4.61 13.43
N LEU A 350 33.40 -5.58 14.29
CA LEU A 350 34.59 -5.64 15.14
C LEU A 350 35.63 -6.58 14.53
N GLU A 351 36.84 -6.07 14.34
CA GLU A 351 37.98 -6.80 13.78
C GLU A 351 39.21 -6.55 14.66
N GLY A 352 39.61 -7.56 15.44
CA GLY A 352 40.61 -7.38 16.49
C GLY A 352 40.19 -6.30 17.49
N ALA A 353 40.98 -5.22 17.58
CA ALA A 353 40.67 -4.04 18.40
C ALA A 353 39.95 -2.92 17.62
N ALA A 354 39.80 -3.05 16.31
CA ALA A 354 39.14 -2.06 15.47
C ALA A 354 37.62 -2.23 15.50
N SER A 355 36.92 -1.09 15.44
CA SER A 355 35.46 -1.02 15.35
C SER A 355 35.11 -0.22 14.10
N ILE A 356 34.52 -0.89 13.12
CA ILE A 356 34.17 -0.34 11.81
C ILE A 356 32.66 -0.14 11.76
N VAL A 357 32.20 1.06 11.45
CA VAL A 357 30.78 1.32 11.21
C VAL A 357 30.44 0.84 9.81
N VAL A 358 29.35 0.08 9.69
CA VAL A 358 28.77 -0.29 8.39
C VAL A 358 27.50 0.55 8.24
N ASP A 359 27.57 1.59 7.43
CA ASP A 359 26.46 2.53 7.20
C ASP A 359 25.86 2.39 5.79
N THR A 360 26.31 1.40 5.02
CA THR A 360 25.88 1.15 3.64
C THR A 360 24.36 1.08 3.50
N HIS A 361 23.66 0.47 4.47
CA HIS A 361 22.20 0.40 4.48
C HIS A 361 21.52 1.76 4.70
N LEU A 362 22.21 2.74 5.27
CA LEU A 362 21.71 4.10 5.49
C LEU A 362 22.13 5.07 4.38
N THR A 363 23.28 4.82 3.75
CA THR A 363 23.90 5.73 2.78
C THR A 363 23.60 5.36 1.33
N GLN A 364 23.46 4.07 1.00
CA GLN A 364 23.08 3.63 -0.34
C GLN A 364 21.56 3.59 -0.46
N GLU A 365 21.00 4.32 -1.43
CA GLU A 365 19.56 4.36 -1.63
C GLU A 365 19.02 3.05 -2.19
N GLU A 366 19.76 2.43 -3.11
CA GLU A 366 19.47 1.11 -3.67
C GLU A 366 20.36 0.07 -3.00
N LEU A 367 19.73 -0.86 -2.27
CA LEU A 367 20.42 -1.98 -1.63
C LEU A 367 19.47 -3.18 -1.55
N ALA A 368 19.89 -4.29 -2.14
CA ALA A 368 19.06 -5.49 -2.27
C ALA A 368 18.52 -5.97 -0.91
N GLY A 369 17.21 -6.25 -0.87
CA GLY A 369 16.50 -6.70 0.32
C GLY A 369 16.26 -5.61 1.39
N TRP A 370 16.46 -4.33 1.06
CA TRP A 370 16.08 -3.18 1.90
C TRP A 370 14.92 -2.38 1.29
N HIS A 371 14.09 -1.76 2.12
CA HIS A 371 13.06 -0.79 1.69
C HIS A 371 13.69 0.54 1.31
N CYS A 372 12.93 1.55 0.86
CA CYS A 372 13.49 2.90 0.69
C CYS A 372 14.10 3.45 2.00
N THR A 373 14.99 4.43 1.88
CA THR A 373 15.58 5.06 3.07
C THR A 373 14.52 5.87 3.81
N GLU A 374 14.47 5.71 5.14
CA GLU A 374 13.61 6.52 5.99
C GLU A 374 14.12 7.97 6.02
N SER A 375 13.25 8.97 6.18
CA SER A 375 13.62 10.39 6.12
C SER A 375 14.68 10.79 7.15
N SER A 376 14.76 10.08 8.27
CA SER A 376 15.77 10.28 9.30
C SER A 376 17.16 9.80 8.89
N ARG A 377 17.27 8.86 7.94
CA ARG A 377 18.49 8.14 7.53
C ARG A 377 19.30 7.56 8.70
N THR A 378 18.65 7.31 9.85
CA THR A 378 19.26 6.66 11.02
C THR A 378 18.89 5.19 11.15
N MET A 379 17.89 4.76 10.38
CA MET A 379 17.35 3.41 10.41
C MET A 379 16.69 3.06 9.09
N ARG A 380 16.56 1.77 8.81
CA ARG A 380 15.93 1.29 7.58
C ARG A 380 15.29 -0.08 7.76
N TRP A 381 14.09 -0.25 7.22
CA TRP A 381 13.40 -1.54 7.21
C TRP A 381 14.00 -2.49 6.18
N THR A 382 14.12 -3.77 6.55
CA THR A 382 14.44 -4.86 5.63
C THR A 382 13.20 -5.43 4.96
N LYS A 383 13.37 -6.05 3.78
CA LYS A 383 12.36 -6.85 3.07
C LYS A 383 12.36 -8.33 3.48
N GLY A 384 13.23 -8.72 4.42
CA GLY A 384 13.35 -10.10 4.95
C GLY A 384 14.63 -10.83 4.53
N ASP A 385 15.38 -10.27 3.59
CA ASP A 385 16.55 -10.87 2.93
C ASP A 385 17.59 -9.80 2.57
N ALA A 386 17.97 -8.98 3.54
CA ALA A 386 18.69 -7.72 3.31
C ALA A 386 20.20 -7.89 3.18
N VAL A 387 20.77 -7.55 2.03
CA VAL A 387 22.20 -7.68 1.77
C VAL A 387 22.98 -6.60 2.51
N LEU A 388 24.06 -7.00 3.18
CA LEU A 388 24.94 -6.13 3.94
C LEU A 388 26.40 -6.37 3.51
N PRO A 389 26.99 -5.45 2.73
CA PRO A 389 28.40 -5.51 2.38
C PRO A 389 29.28 -5.29 3.61
N LEU A 390 30.25 -6.17 3.83
CA LEU A 390 31.18 -6.12 4.97
C LEU A 390 32.63 -5.84 4.55
N GLY A 391 32.94 -5.95 3.25
CA GLY A 391 34.31 -5.97 2.73
C GLY A 391 35.04 -7.28 3.05
N LEU A 392 36.01 -7.65 2.21
CA LEU A 392 36.84 -8.83 2.43
C LEU A 392 37.81 -8.60 3.59
N SER A 393 37.94 -9.60 4.46
CA SER A 393 38.98 -9.68 5.48
C SER A 393 39.48 -11.12 5.60
N SER A 394 40.76 -11.28 5.95
CA SER A 394 41.36 -12.58 6.28
C SER A 394 41.13 -13.00 7.74
N GLU A 395 40.54 -12.15 8.56
CA GLU A 395 40.28 -12.40 9.98
C GLU A 395 38.81 -12.70 10.25
N MET A 396 38.53 -13.42 11.33
CA MET A 396 37.16 -13.54 11.85
C MET A 396 36.73 -12.23 12.48
N ARG A 397 35.48 -11.83 12.24
CA ARG A 397 34.93 -10.56 12.71
C ARG A 397 33.65 -10.79 13.50
N VAL A 398 33.27 -9.84 14.35
CA VAL A 398 31.99 -9.86 15.05
C VAL A 398 31.10 -8.78 14.46
N LEU A 399 29.98 -9.16 13.85
CA LEU A 399 28.97 -8.23 13.38
C LEU A 399 27.96 -7.97 14.49
N SER A 400 27.74 -6.71 14.81
CA SER A 400 26.71 -6.22 15.71
C SER A 400 25.66 -5.45 14.90
N VAL A 401 24.43 -5.94 14.90
CA VAL A 401 23.28 -5.32 14.22
C VAL A 401 22.29 -4.83 15.27
N GLU A 402 22.00 -3.53 15.30
CA GLU A 402 20.95 -2.96 16.14
C GLU A 402 19.57 -3.16 15.50
N VAL A 403 18.68 -3.84 16.21
CA VAL A 403 17.29 -4.06 15.81
C VAL A 403 16.41 -3.14 16.65
N ILE A 404 15.87 -2.10 16.01
CA ILE A 404 15.03 -1.07 16.64
C ILE A 404 13.59 -1.58 16.81
N ALA A 405 13.05 -2.23 15.77
CA ALA A 405 11.71 -2.79 15.77
C ALA A 405 11.65 -4.08 14.95
N ALA A 406 10.72 -4.96 15.31
CA ALA A 406 10.50 -6.24 14.66
C ALA A 406 9.09 -6.75 14.97
N GLY A 407 8.45 -7.36 13.97
CA GLY A 407 7.15 -8.02 14.11
C GLY A 407 6.00 -7.10 14.51
N PRO A 408 4.85 -7.68 14.91
CA PRO A 408 4.59 -9.13 14.98
C PRO A 408 4.55 -9.81 13.61
N TYR A 409 4.83 -11.10 13.54
CA TYR A 409 4.80 -11.92 12.32
C TYR A 409 3.73 -12.99 12.41
N ARG A 410 3.22 -13.48 11.27
CA ARG A 410 2.31 -14.64 11.26
C ARG A 410 3.09 -15.91 11.59
N GLN A 411 2.58 -16.70 12.54
CA GLN A 411 3.15 -17.99 12.89
C GLN A 411 2.74 -19.03 11.84
N HIS A 412 3.64 -19.35 10.92
CA HIS A 412 3.48 -20.52 10.06
C HIS A 412 3.74 -21.78 10.89
N LYS A 413 2.76 -22.69 10.99
CA LYS A 413 3.03 -24.04 11.48
C LYS A 413 3.95 -24.70 10.46
N GLU A 414 5.22 -24.89 10.81
CA GLU A 414 6.13 -25.70 10.00
C GLU A 414 5.47 -27.05 9.75
N GLN A 415 5.21 -27.37 8.48
CA GLN A 415 4.96 -28.77 8.12
C GLN A 415 6.26 -29.52 8.37
N PRO A 416 6.26 -30.61 9.15
CA PRO A 416 7.48 -31.37 9.37
C PRO A 416 7.97 -31.87 8.01
N VAL A 417 9.21 -31.48 7.67
CA VAL A 417 9.93 -32.03 6.53
C VAL A 417 10.09 -33.51 6.80
N ASN A 418 9.24 -34.33 6.17
CA ASN A 418 9.43 -35.78 6.11
C ASN A 418 10.67 -36.04 5.25
N LEU A 419 11.85 -36.01 5.88
CA LEU A 419 13.06 -36.63 5.36
C LEU A 419 12.79 -38.13 5.25
N LYS A 420 12.26 -38.55 4.11
CA LYS A 420 12.31 -39.96 3.69
C LYS A 420 13.77 -40.27 3.39
N PHE A 421 14.45 -40.85 4.37
CA PHE A 421 15.68 -41.60 4.10
C PHE A 421 15.32 -42.77 3.18
N ALA A 422 15.85 -42.77 1.96
CA ALA A 422 15.84 -43.94 1.11
C ALA A 422 16.80 -44.96 1.71
N GLY A 423 16.24 -46.06 2.21
CA GLY A 423 16.97 -47.28 2.58
C GLY A 423 17.01 -48.26 1.42
#